data_AF-A0A4Q0VMX0-F1
#
_entry.id   AF-A0A4Q0VMX0-F1
#
_cell.length_a   1.000
_cell.length_b   1.000
_cell.length_c   1.000
_cell.angle_alpha   90.00
_cell.angle_beta   90.00
_cell.angle_gamma   90.00
#
_symmetry.space_group_name_H-M   'P 1'
#
loop_
_entity.id
_entity.type
_entity.pdbx_description
1 polymer ?
#
loop_
_entity_poly.entity_id
_entity_poly.type
_entity_poly.pdbx_seq_one_letter_code
_entity_poly.pdbx_strand_id
1 'polypeptide(L)'
;MKPIIPNNDFTNQLEDLVKNFLKDKMELYLKEEIKNFIEVEKPDQGLQRNGYYERSLDTKYGKIEDISVPRDRQGEYKTQLFEPYQRRDGWLEEAIIRMYQSGMSTRDVGRFVEKMVGSAYSATTISNITEVVHQDIEAWQKRPLNKRYSVLYLDGMYIKVRRDTVDKEVVYVVMGVNEDGHREILAFYVGGRESSTGWHTILADLYTRGLREVLLGVFDGLSGLEEAFLAVYPKADVQRCVVHKVRNTLNQVRKKDQVDISEGLKLIYKSPTREIAQIQFEKFKEEWSKKYPKEVQSWEQDLPVLLTFMKYPMDIRSGIYTTNWIERTIKEFRKRVKPMNSLPDIKAAEKILYLTVKSMNDKWSTRISAGFAQSKSKLQEMFTERYN
;
A
#
# COMPACT_ATOMS: atom_id res chain seq x y z
N MET A 1 5.89 51.58 -25.58
CA MET A 1 5.02 50.87 -24.61
C MET A 1 4.49 49.62 -25.30
N LYS A 2 4.91 48.41 -24.86
CA LYS A 2 4.26 47.17 -25.29
C LYS A 2 2.93 47.06 -24.54
N PRO A 3 1.78 46.83 -25.19
CA PRO A 3 0.54 46.57 -24.48
C PRO A 3 0.73 45.26 -23.71
N ILE A 4 0.70 45.36 -22.38
CA ILE A 4 0.64 44.21 -21.49
C ILE A 4 -0.81 43.75 -21.57
N ILE A 5 -1.06 42.68 -22.31
CA ILE A 5 -2.34 41.96 -22.24
C ILE A 5 -2.50 41.55 -20.77
N PRO A 6 -3.56 41.98 -20.06
CA PRO A 6 -3.75 41.58 -18.67
C PRO A 6 -3.83 40.05 -18.64
N ASN A 7 -2.97 39.43 -17.82
CA ASN A 7 -2.77 37.98 -17.74
C ASN A 7 -4.07 37.17 -17.52
N ASN A 8 -5.16 37.82 -17.08
CA ASN A 8 -6.48 37.21 -16.91
C ASN A 8 -7.28 37.04 -18.21
N ASP A 9 -7.06 37.86 -19.24
CA ASP A 9 -7.90 37.85 -20.45
C ASP A 9 -7.54 36.67 -21.37
N PHE A 10 -6.24 36.38 -21.54
CA PHE A 10 -5.79 35.22 -22.31
C PHE A 10 -6.19 33.89 -21.66
N THR A 11 -6.10 33.78 -20.34
CA THR A 11 -6.47 32.55 -19.62
C THR A 11 -7.98 32.29 -19.71
N ASN A 12 -8.81 33.33 -19.54
CA ASN A 12 -10.26 33.20 -19.69
C ASN A 12 -10.64 32.84 -21.12
N GLN A 13 -10.05 33.50 -22.13
CA GLN A 13 -10.29 33.18 -23.54
C GLN A 13 -9.87 31.75 -23.89
N LEU A 14 -8.74 31.28 -23.34
CA LEU A 14 -8.27 29.91 -23.55
C LEU A 14 -9.20 28.89 -22.88
N GLU A 15 -9.66 29.15 -21.66
CA GLU A 15 -10.63 28.30 -20.98
C GLU A 15 -11.94 28.19 -21.74
N ASP A 16 -12.49 29.32 -22.23
CA ASP A 16 -13.73 29.32 -23.01
C ASP A 16 -13.55 28.63 -24.37
N LEU A 17 -12.40 28.80 -25.02
CA LEU A 17 -12.08 28.09 -26.26
C LEU A 17 -12.02 26.58 -26.03
N VAL A 18 -11.36 26.13 -24.96
CA VAL A 18 -11.29 24.70 -24.62
C VAL A 18 -12.67 24.13 -24.28
N LYS A 19 -13.50 24.84 -23.49
CA LYS A 19 -14.87 24.42 -23.17
C LYS A 19 -15.74 24.29 -24.42
N ASN A 20 -15.69 25.29 -25.30
CA ASN A 20 -16.46 25.30 -26.56
C ASN A 20 -15.99 24.20 -27.51
N PHE A 21 -14.67 24.03 -27.67
CA PHE A 21 -14.12 22.95 -28.48
C PHE A 21 -14.55 21.57 -27.98
N LEU A 22 -14.52 21.35 -26.66
CA LEU A 22 -14.97 20.08 -26.07
C LEU A 22 -16.47 19.88 -26.26
N LYS A 23 -17.29 20.91 -26.04
CA LYS A 23 -18.73 20.87 -26.32
C LYS A 23 -19.00 20.45 -27.76
N ASP A 24 -18.36 21.12 -28.72
CA ASP A 24 -18.54 20.86 -30.15
C ASP A 24 -18.15 19.43 -30.52
N LYS A 25 -17.04 18.93 -29.97
CA LYS A 25 -16.60 17.54 -30.22
C LYS A 25 -17.52 16.53 -29.56
N MET A 26 -17.95 16.76 -28.32
CA MET A 26 -18.90 15.89 -27.63
C MET A 26 -20.21 15.79 -28.39
N GLU A 27 -20.79 16.93 -28.81
CA GLU A 27 -22.02 16.94 -29.60
C GLU A 27 -21.86 16.27 -30.97
N LEU A 28 -20.68 16.42 -31.61
CA LEU A 28 -20.37 15.71 -32.85
C LEU A 28 -20.34 14.18 -32.63
N TYR A 29 -19.63 13.71 -31.60
CA TYR A 29 -19.58 12.29 -31.26
C TYR A 29 -20.98 11.75 -30.94
N LEU A 30 -21.77 12.46 -30.14
CA LEU A 30 -23.14 12.08 -29.81
C LEU A 30 -24.04 11.94 -31.06
N LYS A 31 -23.87 12.83 -32.05
CA LYS A 31 -24.61 12.77 -33.32
C LYS A 31 -24.24 11.56 -34.17
N GLU A 32 -22.97 11.19 -34.19
CA GLU A 32 -22.48 9.99 -34.88
C GLU A 32 -22.86 8.72 -34.13
N GLU A 33 -22.83 8.74 -32.81
CA GLU A 33 -23.17 7.60 -31.96
C GLU A 33 -24.65 7.21 -32.11
N ILE A 34 -25.58 8.17 -32.04
CA ILE A 34 -27.00 7.88 -32.30
C ILE A 34 -27.26 7.49 -33.77
N LYS A 35 -26.44 7.96 -34.71
CA LYS A 35 -26.51 7.53 -36.11
C LYS A 35 -26.17 6.05 -36.23
N ASN A 36 -25.04 5.66 -35.66
CA ASN A 36 -24.56 4.28 -35.64
C ASN A 36 -25.55 3.36 -34.93
N PHE A 37 -26.09 3.79 -33.79
CA PHE A 37 -27.11 3.03 -33.04
C PHE A 37 -28.35 2.71 -33.90
N ILE A 38 -28.87 3.70 -34.64
CA ILE A 38 -30.07 3.52 -35.47
C ILE A 38 -29.76 2.73 -36.76
N GLU A 39 -28.69 3.09 -37.46
CA GLU A 39 -28.42 2.58 -38.81
C GLU A 39 -27.68 1.23 -38.82
N VAL A 40 -26.89 0.93 -37.78
CA VAL A 40 -26.01 -0.24 -37.75
C VAL A 40 -26.39 -1.21 -36.65
N GLU A 41 -26.62 -0.73 -35.42
CA GLU A 41 -26.94 -1.63 -34.29
C GLU A 41 -28.40 -2.10 -34.33
N LYS A 42 -29.33 -1.23 -34.74
CA LYS A 42 -30.78 -1.49 -34.72
C LYS A 42 -31.50 -1.16 -36.04
N PRO A 43 -31.03 -1.64 -37.21
CA PRO A 43 -31.57 -1.26 -38.52
C PRO A 43 -33.04 -1.67 -38.70
N ASP A 44 -33.46 -2.80 -38.13
CA ASP A 44 -34.78 -3.39 -38.37
C ASP A 44 -35.87 -2.91 -37.38
N GLN A 45 -35.53 -2.04 -36.44
CA GLN A 45 -36.46 -1.59 -35.39
C GLN A 45 -37.22 -0.30 -35.75
N GLY A 46 -36.94 0.31 -36.91
CA GLY A 46 -37.62 1.53 -37.36
C GLY A 46 -37.43 2.71 -36.40
N LEU A 47 -36.34 2.73 -35.63
CA LEU A 47 -36.03 3.77 -34.66
C LEU A 47 -35.84 5.12 -35.36
N GLN A 48 -36.43 6.16 -34.78
CA GLN A 48 -36.32 7.53 -35.29
C GLN A 48 -35.83 8.48 -34.19
N ARG A 49 -35.01 9.45 -34.58
CA ARG A 49 -34.54 10.53 -33.70
C ARG A 49 -35.71 11.39 -33.24
N ASN A 50 -35.69 11.84 -31.99
CA ASN A 50 -36.75 12.65 -31.39
C ASN A 50 -36.19 13.89 -30.66
N GLY A 51 -35.39 14.67 -31.41
CA GLY A 51 -34.79 15.91 -30.93
C GLY A 51 -33.64 15.67 -29.93
N TYR A 52 -33.41 16.68 -29.09
CA TYR A 52 -32.31 16.74 -28.14
C TYR A 52 -32.84 17.14 -26.76
N TYR A 53 -32.09 16.81 -25.71
CA TYR A 53 -32.23 17.42 -24.39
C TYR A 53 -30.91 18.07 -23.98
N GLU A 54 -30.99 19.13 -23.18
CA GLU A 54 -29.81 19.84 -22.71
C GLU A 54 -29.27 19.23 -21.42
N ARG A 55 -27.95 19.23 -21.31
CA ARG A 55 -27.25 18.73 -20.12
C ARG A 55 -26.01 19.56 -19.84
N SER A 56 -25.73 19.83 -18.58
CA SER A 56 -24.41 20.33 -18.15
C SER A 56 -23.54 19.21 -17.61
N LEU A 57 -22.24 19.25 -17.90
CA LEU A 57 -21.24 18.30 -17.41
C LEU A 57 -20.07 19.04 -16.77
N ASP A 58 -19.74 18.71 -15.52
CA ASP A 58 -18.55 19.21 -14.84
C ASP A 58 -17.32 18.40 -15.30
N THR A 59 -16.40 19.05 -16.01
CA THR A 59 -15.16 18.43 -16.52
C THR A 59 -13.91 19.03 -15.87
N LYS A 60 -12.72 18.48 -16.17
CA LYS A 60 -11.43 19.04 -15.71
C LYS A 60 -11.11 20.42 -16.26
N TYR A 61 -11.84 20.84 -17.28
CA TYR A 61 -11.69 22.14 -17.94
C TYR A 61 -12.82 23.11 -17.55
N GLY A 62 -13.62 22.76 -16.54
CA GLY A 62 -14.77 23.52 -16.06
C GLY A 62 -16.10 22.90 -16.46
N LYS A 63 -17.18 23.56 -16.05
CA LYS A 63 -18.55 23.17 -16.38
C LYS A 63 -18.84 23.48 -17.84
N ILE A 64 -19.14 22.45 -18.61
CA ILE A 64 -19.65 22.59 -19.98
C ILE A 64 -21.17 22.65 -19.87
N GLU A 65 -21.74 23.79 -20.27
CA GLU A 65 -23.18 24.04 -20.20
C GLU A 65 -23.86 23.72 -21.54
N ASP A 66 -25.15 23.36 -21.44
CA ASP A 66 -26.07 23.21 -22.56
C ASP A 66 -25.58 22.25 -23.67
N ILE A 67 -25.01 21.11 -23.28
CA ILE A 67 -24.66 20.03 -24.22
C ILE A 67 -25.95 19.46 -24.79
N SER A 68 -26.08 19.50 -26.12
CA SER A 68 -27.24 18.96 -26.84
C SER A 68 -27.12 17.46 -27.02
N VAL A 69 -27.79 16.69 -26.16
CA VAL A 69 -27.75 15.22 -26.20
C VAL A 69 -28.91 14.69 -27.05
N PRO A 70 -28.65 13.96 -28.14
CA PRO A 70 -29.70 13.42 -28.99
C PRO A 70 -30.42 12.28 -28.28
N ARG A 71 -31.69 12.10 -28.62
CA ARG A 71 -32.51 10.98 -28.12
C ARG A 71 -33.31 10.36 -29.26
N ASP A 72 -33.62 9.09 -29.12
CA ASP A 72 -34.57 8.40 -29.99
C ASP A 72 -36.01 8.52 -29.43
N ARG A 73 -36.99 8.15 -30.25
CA ARG A 73 -38.41 8.25 -29.89
C ARG A 73 -38.83 7.23 -28.83
N GLN A 74 -38.15 6.08 -28.75
CA GLN A 74 -38.48 5.00 -27.83
C GLN A 74 -37.69 5.08 -26.52
N GLY A 75 -36.65 5.94 -26.46
CA GLY A 75 -35.81 6.16 -25.29
C GLY A 75 -34.80 5.03 -25.05
N GLU A 76 -34.50 4.24 -26.08
CA GLU A 76 -33.58 3.10 -26.00
C GLU A 76 -32.11 3.53 -26.14
N TYR A 77 -31.84 4.67 -26.80
CA TYR A 77 -30.50 5.19 -26.99
C TYR A 77 -29.89 5.67 -25.67
N LYS A 78 -28.74 5.10 -25.32
CA LYS A 78 -27.89 5.57 -24.22
C LYS A 78 -26.51 5.84 -24.77
N THR A 79 -26.01 7.06 -24.56
CA THR A 79 -24.65 7.41 -24.95
C THR A 79 -23.62 6.70 -24.06
N GLN A 80 -22.52 6.29 -24.67
CA GLN A 80 -21.33 5.74 -24.04
C GLN A 80 -20.39 6.84 -23.52
N LEU A 81 -20.59 8.11 -23.92
CA LEU A 81 -19.77 9.23 -23.45
C LEU A 81 -19.98 9.54 -21.96
N PHE A 82 -21.18 9.28 -21.44
CA PHE A 82 -21.50 9.46 -20.02
C PHE A 82 -22.76 8.66 -19.64
N GLU A 83 -22.79 8.16 -18.40
CA GLU A 83 -23.94 7.45 -17.85
C GLU A 83 -25.16 8.37 -17.69
N PRO A 84 -26.39 7.81 -17.71
CA PRO A 84 -27.59 8.55 -17.31
C PRO A 84 -27.39 9.20 -15.94
N TYR A 85 -27.72 10.49 -15.82
CA TYR A 85 -27.59 11.29 -14.58
C TYR A 85 -26.16 11.59 -14.08
N GLN A 86 -25.10 11.07 -14.70
CA GLN A 86 -23.70 11.45 -14.46
C GLN A 86 -23.43 12.95 -14.69
N ARG A 87 -23.25 13.73 -13.62
CA ARG A 87 -22.94 15.16 -13.76
C ARG A 87 -21.45 15.47 -13.92
N ARG A 88 -20.56 14.47 -13.80
CA ARG A 88 -19.10 14.66 -13.66
C ARG A 88 -18.31 13.62 -14.43
N ASP A 89 -17.19 14.02 -15.02
CA ASP A 89 -16.33 13.19 -15.88
C ASP A 89 -15.34 12.26 -15.11
N GLY A 90 -15.61 11.93 -13.83
CA GLY A 90 -14.83 10.94 -13.03
C GLY A 90 -13.40 11.34 -12.63
N TRP A 91 -12.79 12.29 -13.35
CA TRP A 91 -11.42 12.78 -13.13
C TRP A 91 -11.24 13.39 -11.74
N LEU A 92 -12.30 14.02 -11.21
CA LEU A 92 -12.25 14.72 -9.95
C LEU A 92 -12.28 13.72 -8.79
N GLU A 93 -13.07 12.66 -8.93
CA GLU A 93 -13.09 11.52 -8.02
C GLU A 93 -11.69 10.88 -7.94
N GLU A 94 -11.04 10.66 -9.08
CA GLU A 94 -9.67 10.16 -9.13
C GLU A 94 -8.67 11.14 -8.50
N ALA A 95 -8.80 12.44 -8.76
CA ALA A 95 -7.98 13.48 -8.16
C ALA A 95 -8.17 13.55 -6.64
N ILE A 96 -9.41 13.46 -6.15
CA ILE A 96 -9.77 13.40 -4.72
C ILE A 96 -9.11 12.17 -4.07
N ILE A 97 -9.18 11.01 -4.71
CA ILE A 97 -8.52 9.78 -4.24
C ILE A 97 -7.00 9.97 -4.18
N ARG A 98 -6.39 10.60 -5.19
CA ARG A 98 -4.94 10.91 -5.23
C ARG A 98 -4.51 11.94 -4.18
N MET A 99 -5.35 12.92 -3.88
CA MET A 99 -5.09 13.89 -2.80
C MET A 99 -5.18 13.22 -1.43
N TYR A 100 -6.17 12.36 -1.23
CA TYR A 100 -6.31 11.57 -0.01
C TYR A 100 -5.14 10.58 0.17
N GLN A 101 -4.71 9.91 -0.91
CA GLN A 101 -3.46 9.11 -0.98
C GLN A 101 -2.23 9.92 -0.54
N SER A 102 -2.21 11.20 -0.85
CA SER A 102 -1.10 12.09 -0.50
C SER A 102 -1.10 12.50 0.98
N GLY A 103 -2.12 12.11 1.74
CA GLY A 103 -2.27 12.41 3.16
C GLY A 103 -2.94 13.76 3.43
N MET A 104 -3.63 14.32 2.43
CA MET A 104 -4.46 15.52 2.63
C MET A 104 -5.70 15.15 3.44
N SER A 105 -6.06 15.99 4.42
CA SER A 105 -7.33 15.78 5.15
C SER A 105 -8.52 16.04 4.22
N THR A 106 -9.70 15.49 4.53
CA THR A 106 -10.92 15.75 3.75
C THR A 106 -11.23 17.26 3.64
N ARG A 107 -10.87 18.04 4.65
CA ARG A 107 -10.98 19.51 4.65
C ARG A 107 -9.97 20.17 3.70
N ASP A 108 -8.75 19.66 3.63
CA ASP A 108 -7.74 20.18 2.69
C ASP A 108 -8.10 19.85 1.25
N VAL A 109 -8.61 18.65 1.00
CA VAL A 109 -9.14 18.25 -0.31
C VAL A 109 -10.33 19.13 -0.69
N GLY A 110 -11.28 19.35 0.22
CA GLY A 110 -12.42 20.24 -0.03
C GLY A 110 -11.98 21.66 -0.42
N ARG A 111 -11.05 22.26 0.34
CA ARG A 111 -10.49 23.58 0.03
C ARG A 111 -9.73 23.62 -1.31
N PHE A 112 -9.02 22.55 -1.65
CA PHE A 112 -8.28 22.48 -2.91
C PHE A 112 -9.24 22.34 -4.11
N VAL A 113 -10.23 21.46 -4.00
CA VAL A 113 -11.24 21.26 -5.04
C VAL A 113 -12.09 22.52 -5.23
N GLU A 114 -12.47 23.20 -4.15
CA GLU A 114 -13.20 24.48 -4.20
C GLU A 114 -12.39 25.54 -4.95
N LYS A 115 -11.08 25.65 -4.69
CA LYS A 115 -10.19 26.57 -5.42
C LYS A 115 -10.00 26.21 -6.90
N MET A 116 -10.09 24.93 -7.26
CA MET A 116 -9.85 24.45 -8.63
C MET A 116 -11.12 24.48 -9.49
N VAL A 117 -12.27 24.13 -8.92
CA VAL A 117 -13.52 23.87 -9.67
C VAL A 117 -14.62 24.90 -9.33
N GLY A 118 -14.36 25.83 -8.39
CA GLY A 118 -15.30 26.91 -8.03
C GLY A 118 -16.57 26.47 -7.31
N SER A 119 -16.78 25.17 -7.11
CA SER A 119 -17.90 24.59 -6.37
C SER A 119 -17.42 24.01 -5.04
N ALA A 120 -18.13 24.33 -3.96
CA ALA A 120 -17.82 23.81 -2.64
C ALA A 120 -18.20 22.32 -2.56
N TYR A 121 -17.20 21.44 -2.43
CA TYR A 121 -17.42 20.04 -2.13
C TYR A 121 -17.56 19.87 -0.62
N SER A 122 -18.71 19.41 -0.17
CA SER A 122 -18.89 19.09 1.24
C SER A 122 -17.96 17.95 1.65
N ALA A 123 -17.50 17.96 2.91
CA ALA A 123 -16.74 16.85 3.48
C ALA A 123 -17.48 15.51 3.35
N THR A 124 -18.82 15.54 3.38
CA THR A 124 -19.70 14.40 3.16
C THR A 124 -19.60 13.85 1.73
N THR A 125 -19.58 14.72 0.71
CA THR A 125 -19.40 14.32 -0.69
C THR A 125 -18.05 13.64 -0.90
N ILE A 126 -16.98 14.19 -0.32
CA ILE A 126 -15.64 13.59 -0.36
C ILE A 126 -15.64 12.22 0.34
N SER A 127 -16.29 12.12 1.50
CA SER A 127 -16.43 10.84 2.22
C SER A 127 -17.13 9.78 1.37
N ASN A 128 -18.22 10.14 0.68
CA ASN A 128 -18.97 9.21 -0.19
C ASN A 128 -18.12 8.74 -1.38
N ILE A 129 -17.33 9.63 -2.00
CA ILE A 129 -16.39 9.27 -3.06
C ILE A 129 -15.35 8.27 -2.53
N THR A 130 -14.88 8.44 -1.29
CA THR A 130 -13.95 7.49 -0.68
C THR A 130 -14.60 6.17 -0.23
N GLU A 131 -15.93 6.00 -0.32
CA GLU A 131 -16.57 4.73 0.07
C GLU A 131 -16.34 3.63 -0.97
N VAL A 132 -16.15 3.99 -2.24
CA VAL A 132 -15.67 3.07 -3.29
C VAL A 132 -14.33 2.43 -2.89
N VAL A 133 -13.48 3.19 -2.19
CA VAL A 133 -12.19 2.67 -1.68
C VAL A 133 -12.41 1.55 -0.67
N HIS A 134 -13.53 1.53 0.08
CA HIS A 134 -13.79 0.48 1.05
C HIS A 134 -14.10 -0.86 0.38
N GLN A 135 -14.89 -0.86 -0.70
CA GLN A 135 -15.15 -2.06 -1.50
C GLN A 135 -13.85 -2.62 -2.10
N ASP A 136 -12.99 -1.73 -2.58
CA ASP A 136 -11.63 -2.05 -3.04
C ASP A 136 -10.78 -2.71 -1.95
N ILE A 137 -10.85 -2.22 -0.71
CA ILE A 137 -10.14 -2.78 0.45
C ILE A 137 -10.61 -4.21 0.70
N GLU A 138 -11.93 -4.43 0.78
CA GLU A 138 -12.48 -5.76 1.03
C GLU A 138 -12.09 -6.76 -0.05
N ALA A 139 -12.17 -6.34 -1.32
CA ALA A 139 -11.74 -7.15 -2.45
C ALA A 139 -10.24 -7.47 -2.37
N TRP A 140 -9.41 -6.48 -2.05
CA TRP A 140 -7.97 -6.65 -1.91
C TRP A 140 -7.58 -7.54 -0.73
N GLN A 141 -8.29 -7.46 0.39
CA GLN A 141 -8.09 -8.31 1.57
C GLN A 141 -8.52 -9.76 1.30
N LYS A 142 -9.50 -10.00 0.42
CA LYS A 142 -9.96 -11.35 0.03
C LYS A 142 -9.25 -11.93 -1.20
N ARG A 143 -8.35 -11.15 -1.84
CA ARG A 143 -7.70 -11.58 -3.08
C ARG A 143 -6.89 -12.87 -2.89
N PRO A 144 -6.85 -13.76 -3.89
CA PRO A 144 -5.98 -14.93 -3.86
C PRO A 144 -4.50 -14.50 -3.85
N LEU A 145 -3.68 -15.28 -3.17
CA LEU A 145 -2.24 -15.07 -3.05
C LEU A 145 -1.47 -16.18 -3.75
N ASN A 146 -0.21 -15.90 -4.10
CA ASN A 146 0.67 -16.92 -4.65
C ASN A 146 0.90 -18.05 -3.64
N LYS A 147 1.18 -19.25 -4.14
CA LYS A 147 1.39 -20.42 -3.29
C LYS A 147 2.66 -20.29 -2.44
N ARG A 148 3.74 -19.75 -3.03
CA ARG A 148 5.12 -19.81 -2.52
C ARG A 148 5.69 -18.42 -2.22
N TYR A 149 6.19 -18.23 -0.99
CA TYR A 149 6.91 -17.04 -0.56
C TYR A 149 8.24 -17.38 0.10
N SER A 150 9.33 -16.84 -0.44
CA SER A 150 10.67 -17.09 0.07
C SER A 150 10.88 -16.46 1.43
N VAL A 151 10.35 -15.25 1.65
CA VAL A 151 10.44 -14.54 2.93
C VAL A 151 9.13 -13.86 3.25
N LEU A 152 8.62 -14.04 4.46
CA LEU A 152 7.53 -13.25 5.04
C LEU A 152 8.07 -12.37 6.17
N TYR A 153 7.77 -11.09 6.11
CA TYR A 153 8.07 -10.11 7.15
C TYR A 153 6.78 -9.71 7.85
N LEU A 154 6.75 -9.81 9.18
CA LEU A 154 5.63 -9.39 10.00
C LEU A 154 6.13 -8.27 10.91
N ASP A 155 5.43 -7.14 10.91
CA ASP A 155 5.75 -6.00 11.76
C ASP A 155 4.49 -5.20 12.09
N GLY A 156 4.53 -4.50 13.21
CA GLY A 156 3.42 -3.78 13.80
C GLY A 156 3.74 -2.28 13.96
N MET A 157 2.74 -1.44 13.81
CA MET A 157 2.85 -0.03 14.22
C MET A 157 1.60 0.47 14.91
N TYR A 158 1.77 1.37 15.87
CA TYR A 158 0.63 1.98 16.57
C TYR A 158 0.21 3.29 15.90
N ILE A 159 -1.09 3.46 15.69
CA ILE A 159 -1.72 4.70 15.23
C ILE A 159 -2.74 5.18 16.25
N LYS A 160 -3.02 6.49 16.30
CA LYS A 160 -4.06 7.05 17.17
C LYS A 160 -5.39 7.04 16.42
N VAL A 161 -6.38 6.34 16.95
CA VAL A 161 -7.74 6.25 16.38
C VAL A 161 -8.73 6.72 17.43
N ARG A 162 -9.76 7.46 17.00
CA ARG A 162 -10.88 7.87 17.82
C ARG A 162 -11.98 6.79 17.73
N ARG A 163 -12.43 6.31 18.89
CA ARG A 163 -13.71 5.63 19.06
C ARG A 163 -14.55 6.48 20.02
N ASP A 164 -14.79 6.00 21.24
CA ASP A 164 -15.32 6.81 22.34
C ASP A 164 -14.26 7.78 22.87
N THR A 165 -13.01 7.31 22.95
CA THR A 165 -11.82 8.08 23.30
C THR A 165 -10.76 7.92 22.20
N VAL A 166 -9.73 8.77 22.24
CA VAL A 166 -8.57 8.63 21.34
C VAL A 166 -7.56 7.71 22.02
N ASP A 167 -7.34 6.53 21.46
CA ASP A 167 -6.34 5.57 21.94
C ASP A 167 -5.46 5.05 20.81
N LYS A 168 -4.38 4.35 21.16
CA LYS A 168 -3.47 3.70 20.23
C LYS A 168 -4.02 2.34 19.83
N GLU A 169 -4.19 2.15 18.53
CA GLU A 169 -4.55 0.88 17.91
C GLU A 169 -3.34 0.34 17.14
N VAL A 170 -3.13 -0.98 17.16
CA VAL A 170 -2.09 -1.61 16.36
C VAL A 170 -2.54 -1.72 14.90
N VAL A 171 -1.58 -1.51 14.00
CA VAL A 171 -1.64 -1.85 12.58
C VAL A 171 -0.67 -2.99 12.36
N TYR A 172 -1.20 -4.16 12.10
CA TYR A 172 -0.44 -5.31 11.65
C TYR A 172 -0.12 -5.17 10.17
N VAL A 173 1.12 -5.47 9.78
CA VAL A 173 1.56 -5.42 8.39
C VAL A 173 2.29 -6.71 8.05
N VAL A 174 1.84 -7.40 7.00
CA VAL A 174 2.54 -8.55 6.43
C VAL A 174 3.05 -8.20 5.04
N MET A 175 4.34 -8.36 4.83
CA MET A 175 5.01 -8.16 3.55
C MET A 175 5.72 -9.44 3.14
N GLY A 176 5.59 -9.84 1.88
CA GLY A 176 6.21 -11.06 1.35
C GLY A 176 7.13 -10.79 0.18
N VAL A 177 8.08 -11.69 -0.03
CA VAL A 177 8.83 -11.84 -1.29
C VAL A 177 8.49 -13.21 -1.87
N ASN A 178 7.89 -13.24 -3.07
CA ASN A 178 7.47 -14.48 -3.71
C ASN A 178 8.68 -15.27 -4.27
N GLU A 179 8.44 -16.48 -4.78
CA GLU A 179 9.51 -17.33 -5.34
C GLU A 179 10.24 -16.72 -6.56
N ASP A 180 9.61 -15.77 -7.27
CA ASP A 180 10.21 -15.02 -8.37
C ASP A 180 10.99 -13.79 -7.89
N GLY A 181 10.98 -13.49 -6.58
CA GLY A 181 11.70 -12.36 -6.00
C GLY A 181 10.94 -11.02 -6.01
N HIS A 182 9.68 -11.02 -6.42
CA HIS A 182 8.82 -9.84 -6.34
C HIS A 182 8.34 -9.64 -4.91
N ARG A 183 8.49 -8.41 -4.40
CA ARG A 183 7.99 -8.05 -3.07
C ARG A 183 6.64 -7.36 -3.15
N GLU A 184 5.80 -7.61 -2.16
CA GLU A 184 4.50 -6.97 -2.01
C GLU A 184 4.07 -6.95 -0.54
N ILE A 185 3.22 -5.99 -0.18
CA ILE A 185 2.44 -6.05 1.05
C ILE A 185 1.24 -6.97 0.80
N LEU A 186 1.14 -8.02 1.60
CA LEU A 186 0.15 -9.09 1.47
C LEU A 186 -1.14 -8.78 2.23
N ALA A 187 -0.97 -8.24 3.43
CA ALA A 187 -2.07 -7.90 4.32
C ALA A 187 -1.70 -6.72 5.23
N PHE A 188 -2.73 -5.98 5.64
CA PHE A 188 -2.67 -5.10 6.79
C PHE A 188 -4.01 -5.21 7.54
N TYR A 189 -3.96 -5.07 8.87
CA TYR A 189 -5.14 -5.13 9.73
C TYR A 189 -5.01 -4.07 10.83
N VAL A 190 -6.11 -3.37 11.12
CA VAL A 190 -6.14 -2.30 12.12
C VAL A 190 -7.03 -2.71 13.29
N GLY A 191 -6.47 -2.71 14.50
CA GLY A 191 -7.28 -2.78 15.72
C GLY A 191 -6.71 -3.66 16.83
N GLY A 192 -7.15 -3.34 18.04
CA GLY A 192 -6.79 -4.01 19.28
C GLY A 192 -5.38 -3.67 19.74
N ARG A 193 -4.85 -4.58 20.57
CA ARG A 193 -3.46 -4.60 20.98
C ARG A 193 -2.73 -5.71 20.25
N GLU A 194 -1.44 -5.52 20.04
CA GLU A 194 -0.61 -6.54 19.42
C GLU A 194 -0.60 -7.83 20.27
N SER A 195 -0.94 -8.96 19.64
CA SER A 195 -1.03 -10.25 20.32
C SER A 195 -0.70 -11.41 19.38
N SER A 196 -0.22 -12.53 19.94
CA SER A 196 0.02 -13.76 19.19
C SER A 196 -1.25 -14.30 18.52
N THR A 197 -2.40 -14.19 19.19
CA THR A 197 -3.71 -14.60 18.64
C THR A 197 -4.13 -13.73 17.45
N GLY A 198 -3.84 -12.43 17.50
CA GLY A 198 -4.05 -11.51 16.37
C GLY A 198 -3.23 -11.94 15.16
N TRP A 199 -1.93 -12.18 15.36
CA TRP A 199 -1.04 -12.68 14.32
C TRP A 199 -1.46 -14.05 13.77
N HIS A 200 -1.89 -14.98 14.62
CA HIS A 200 -2.38 -16.29 14.18
C HIS A 200 -3.58 -16.16 13.24
N THR A 201 -4.56 -15.32 13.59
CA THR A 201 -5.73 -15.03 12.75
C THR A 201 -5.32 -14.51 11.37
N ILE A 202 -4.38 -13.56 11.34
CA ILE A 202 -3.86 -12.97 10.10
C ILE A 202 -3.13 -14.02 9.26
N LEU A 203 -2.31 -14.85 9.87
CA LEU A 203 -1.55 -15.89 9.16
C LEU A 203 -2.48 -16.98 8.61
N ALA A 204 -3.51 -17.36 9.37
CA ALA A 204 -4.55 -18.28 8.92
C ALA A 204 -5.34 -17.71 7.72
N ASP A 205 -5.70 -16.42 7.75
CA ASP A 205 -6.31 -15.74 6.59
C ASP A 205 -5.41 -15.86 5.34
N LEU A 206 -4.14 -15.49 5.45
CA LEU A 206 -3.18 -15.62 4.35
C LEU A 206 -3.09 -17.06 3.82
N TYR A 207 -3.12 -18.03 4.72
CA TYR A 207 -3.12 -19.46 4.37
C TYR A 207 -4.37 -19.83 3.57
N THR A 208 -5.56 -19.42 4.02
CA THR A 208 -6.81 -19.67 3.29
C THR A 208 -6.85 -19.03 1.90
N ARG A 209 -6.20 -17.88 1.74
CA ARG A 209 -6.10 -17.13 0.47
C ARG A 209 -5.13 -17.74 -0.54
N GLY A 210 -4.40 -18.79 -0.17
CA GLY A 210 -3.54 -19.57 -1.08
C GLY A 210 -2.06 -19.56 -0.73
N LEU A 211 -1.63 -18.77 0.25
CA LEU A 211 -0.24 -18.75 0.71
C LEU A 211 0.05 -20.02 1.52
N ARG A 212 0.59 -21.07 0.91
CA ARG A 212 0.75 -22.39 1.56
C ARG A 212 2.19 -22.71 1.94
N GLU A 213 3.15 -22.20 1.19
CA GLU A 213 4.55 -22.62 1.28
C GLU A 213 5.43 -21.41 1.57
N VAL A 214 6.10 -21.42 2.73
CA VAL A 214 6.99 -20.34 3.18
C VAL A 214 8.36 -20.90 3.50
N LEU A 215 9.43 -20.28 2.99
CA LEU A 215 10.77 -20.69 3.42
C LEU A 215 11.14 -20.06 4.76
N LEU A 216 11.03 -18.72 4.89
CA LEU A 216 11.47 -17.97 6.06
C LEU A 216 10.42 -16.97 6.56
N GLY A 217 10.10 -17.01 7.86
CA GLY A 217 9.40 -15.94 8.58
C GLY A 217 10.38 -15.03 9.33
N VAL A 218 10.24 -13.72 9.20
CA VAL A 218 11.10 -12.70 9.83
C VAL A 218 10.24 -11.72 10.61
N PHE A 219 10.39 -11.68 11.93
CA PHE A 219 9.57 -10.82 12.79
C PHE A 219 10.27 -10.49 14.11
N ASP A 220 9.73 -9.54 14.87
CA ASP A 220 10.26 -9.23 16.20
C ASP A 220 9.95 -10.35 17.21
N GLY A 221 10.69 -10.40 18.32
CA GLY A 221 10.57 -11.41 19.37
C GLY A 221 9.33 -11.24 20.26
N LEU A 222 8.13 -11.10 19.67
CA LEU A 222 6.87 -11.09 20.41
C LEU A 222 6.60 -12.49 20.97
N SER A 223 6.29 -12.57 22.27
CA SER A 223 5.96 -13.84 22.92
C SER A 223 4.76 -14.52 22.25
N GLY A 224 4.90 -15.81 21.92
CA GLY A 224 3.85 -16.59 21.26
C GLY A 224 3.77 -16.43 19.74
N LEU A 225 4.51 -15.49 19.14
CA LEU A 225 4.44 -15.24 17.69
C LEU A 225 5.13 -16.34 16.87
N GLU A 226 6.25 -16.85 17.37
CA GLU A 226 6.96 -17.96 16.72
C GLU A 226 6.09 -19.22 16.68
N GLU A 227 5.44 -19.54 17.80
CA GLU A 227 4.50 -20.66 17.91
C GLU A 227 3.27 -20.45 17.03
N ALA A 228 2.70 -19.24 17.03
CA ALA A 228 1.57 -18.89 16.16
C ALA A 228 1.91 -19.00 14.67
N PHE A 229 3.14 -18.63 14.30
CA PHE A 229 3.64 -18.72 12.92
C PHE A 229 3.86 -20.17 12.49
N LEU A 230 4.55 -20.96 13.31
CA LEU A 230 4.81 -22.37 13.03
C LEU A 230 3.54 -23.23 13.08
N ALA A 231 2.51 -22.82 13.82
CA ALA A 231 1.21 -23.48 13.78
C ALA A 231 0.55 -23.41 12.39
N VAL A 232 0.79 -22.32 11.64
CA VAL A 232 0.25 -22.15 10.28
C VAL A 232 1.23 -22.64 9.22
N TYR A 233 2.53 -22.38 9.40
CA TYR A 233 3.60 -22.72 8.47
C TYR A 233 4.65 -23.62 9.15
N PRO A 234 4.31 -24.89 9.47
CA PRO A 234 5.17 -25.76 10.31
C PRO A 234 6.50 -26.13 9.68
N LYS A 235 6.60 -26.08 8.34
CA LYS A 235 7.83 -26.39 7.61
C LYS A 235 8.76 -25.18 7.41
N ALA A 236 8.31 -23.97 7.76
CA ALA A 236 9.08 -22.75 7.55
C ALA A 236 10.17 -22.59 8.62
N ASP A 237 11.29 -21.98 8.23
CA ASP A 237 12.26 -21.46 9.17
C ASP A 237 11.73 -20.16 9.81
N VAL A 238 12.12 -19.90 11.06
CA VAL A 238 11.84 -18.64 11.75
C VAL A 238 13.13 -17.88 12.04
N GLN A 239 13.06 -16.56 11.88
CA GLN A 239 14.10 -15.62 12.24
C GLN A 239 13.54 -14.46 13.06
N ARG A 240 14.23 -14.18 14.17
CA ARG A 240 14.05 -12.93 14.90
C ARG A 240 14.76 -11.80 14.16
N CYS A 241 14.10 -10.65 14.06
CA CYS A 241 14.64 -9.49 13.37
C CYS A 241 15.90 -8.97 14.08
N VAL A 242 17.03 -9.02 13.36
CA VAL A 242 18.34 -8.56 13.86
C VAL A 242 18.30 -7.06 14.17
N VAL A 243 17.63 -6.24 13.34
CA VAL A 243 17.56 -4.79 13.55
C VAL A 243 16.77 -4.45 14.82
N HIS A 244 15.63 -5.12 15.05
CA HIS A 244 14.88 -4.96 16.28
C HIS A 244 15.70 -5.39 17.50
N LYS A 245 16.40 -6.53 17.41
CA LYS A 245 17.30 -6.99 18.48
C LYS A 245 18.40 -5.97 18.79
N VAL A 246 19.11 -5.47 17.77
CA VAL A 246 20.14 -4.44 17.93
C VAL A 246 19.56 -3.18 18.57
N ARG A 247 18.42 -2.67 18.07
CA ARG A 247 17.76 -1.47 18.62
C ARG A 247 17.38 -1.66 20.08
N ASN A 248 16.80 -2.81 20.43
CA ASN A 248 16.42 -3.14 21.81
C ASN A 248 17.65 -3.20 22.71
N THR A 249 18.75 -3.81 22.27
CA THR A 249 20.01 -3.82 23.01
C THR A 249 20.58 -2.42 23.19
N LEU A 250 20.64 -1.60 22.14
CA LEU A 250 21.18 -0.24 22.23
C LEU A 250 20.40 0.66 23.18
N ASN A 251 19.09 0.43 23.35
CA ASN A 251 18.27 1.16 24.32
C ASN A 251 18.58 0.79 25.79
N GLN A 252 19.22 -0.35 26.06
CA GLN A 252 19.57 -0.82 27.41
C GLN A 252 21.01 -0.47 27.81
N VAL A 253 21.86 -0.09 26.84
CA VAL A 253 23.28 0.23 27.08
C VAL A 253 23.52 1.73 27.19
N ARG A 254 24.60 2.13 27.86
CA ARG A 254 24.94 3.55 28.02
C ARG A 254 25.30 4.16 26.68
N LYS A 255 24.89 5.42 26.45
CA LYS A 255 25.17 6.17 25.21
C LYS A 255 26.64 6.11 24.77
N LYS A 256 27.59 6.16 25.71
CA LYS A 256 29.02 6.12 25.42
C LYS A 256 29.49 4.80 24.77
N ASP A 257 28.82 3.68 25.08
CA ASP A 257 29.21 2.34 24.62
C ASP A 257 28.36 1.91 23.40
N GLN A 258 27.33 2.68 23.02
CA GLN A 258 26.40 2.33 21.93
C GLN A 258 27.10 2.18 20.57
N VAL A 259 28.14 2.98 20.30
CA VAL A 259 28.86 2.93 19.02
C VAL A 259 29.64 1.61 18.92
N ASP A 260 30.49 1.33 19.90
CA ASP A 260 31.34 0.13 19.92
C ASP A 260 30.48 -1.15 19.94
N ILE A 261 29.40 -1.17 20.73
CA ILE A 261 28.47 -2.30 20.75
C ILE A 261 27.79 -2.48 19.38
N SER A 262 27.35 -1.40 18.74
CA SER A 262 26.74 -1.46 17.40
C SER A 262 27.71 -2.02 16.36
N GLU A 263 28.99 -1.66 16.44
CA GLU A 263 30.03 -2.17 15.55
C GLU A 263 30.35 -3.64 15.81
N GLY A 264 30.50 -4.05 17.07
CA GLY A 264 30.68 -5.45 17.44
C GLY A 264 29.51 -6.34 16.98
N LEU A 265 28.27 -5.90 17.18
CA LEU A 265 27.08 -6.60 16.71
C LEU A 265 27.04 -6.71 15.18
N LYS A 266 27.46 -5.66 14.44
CA LYS A 266 27.56 -5.70 12.96
C LYS A 266 28.50 -6.79 12.48
N LEU A 267 29.62 -7.02 13.16
CA LEU A 267 30.58 -8.06 12.77
C LEU A 267 29.95 -9.46 12.84
N ILE A 268 29.05 -9.68 13.81
CA ILE A 268 28.35 -10.96 13.98
C ILE A 268 27.43 -11.24 12.79
N TYR A 269 26.43 -10.38 12.54
CA TYR A 269 25.42 -10.67 11.51
C TYR A 269 25.86 -10.37 10.07
N LYS A 270 26.97 -9.64 9.86
CA LYS A 270 27.57 -9.49 8.52
C LYS A 270 28.62 -10.57 8.21
N SER A 271 28.85 -11.52 9.11
CA SER A 271 29.78 -12.60 8.88
C SER A 271 29.37 -13.46 7.67
N PRO A 272 30.34 -13.99 6.89
CA PRO A 272 30.04 -14.76 5.68
C PRO A 272 29.49 -16.17 6.00
N THR A 273 29.88 -16.74 7.15
CA THR A 273 29.42 -18.06 7.60
C THR A 273 29.01 -18.03 9.07
N ARG A 274 28.27 -19.06 9.49
CA ARG A 274 27.77 -19.19 10.86
C ARG A 274 28.92 -19.40 11.86
N GLU A 275 29.96 -20.12 11.45
CA GLU A 275 31.14 -20.40 12.27
C GLU A 275 31.89 -19.10 12.57
N ILE A 276 32.07 -18.24 11.56
CA ILE A 276 32.71 -16.93 11.74
C ILE A 276 31.83 -16.04 12.62
N ALA A 277 30.51 -16.06 12.42
CA ALA A 277 29.58 -15.31 13.26
C ALA A 277 29.68 -15.71 14.75
N GLN A 278 29.83 -17.01 15.04
CA GLN A 278 30.04 -17.51 16.40
C GLN A 278 31.36 -17.01 16.99
N ILE A 279 32.45 -17.05 16.22
CA ILE A 279 33.75 -16.52 16.68
C ILE A 279 33.65 -15.03 17.01
N GLN A 280 32.94 -14.25 16.18
CA GLN A 280 32.71 -12.82 16.47
C GLN A 280 31.82 -12.63 17.70
N PHE A 281 30.85 -13.52 17.92
CA PHE A 281 30.01 -13.48 19.11
C PHE A 281 30.78 -13.79 20.39
N GLU A 282 31.70 -14.76 20.40
CA GLU A 282 32.55 -15.03 21.56
C GLU A 282 33.43 -13.83 21.91
N LYS A 283 34.04 -13.18 20.91
CA LYS A 283 34.81 -11.93 21.13
C LYS A 283 33.94 -10.83 21.73
N PHE A 284 32.73 -10.65 21.19
CA PHE A 284 31.76 -9.69 21.72
C PHE A 284 31.38 -10.01 23.17
N LYS A 285 31.18 -11.30 23.48
CA LYS A 285 30.87 -11.78 24.83
C LYS A 285 32.02 -11.52 25.80
N GLU A 286 33.26 -11.78 25.42
CA GLU A 286 34.44 -11.51 26.25
C GLU A 286 34.55 -10.02 26.62
N GLU A 287 34.32 -9.13 25.66
CA GLU A 287 34.42 -7.69 25.85
C GLU A 287 33.28 -7.12 26.73
N TRP A 288 32.04 -7.55 26.49
CA TRP A 288 30.87 -6.87 27.05
C TRP A 288 30.17 -7.61 28.20
N SER A 289 30.42 -8.91 28.41
CA SER A 289 29.75 -9.70 29.45
C SER A 289 29.86 -9.14 30.86
N LYS A 290 30.99 -8.49 31.20
CA LYS A 290 31.20 -7.87 32.52
C LYS A 290 30.37 -6.60 32.72
N LYS A 291 30.14 -5.82 31.66
CA LYS A 291 29.41 -4.54 31.72
C LYS A 291 27.92 -4.71 31.49
N TYR A 292 27.54 -5.59 30.57
CA TYR A 292 26.18 -5.79 30.06
C TYR A 292 25.81 -7.29 30.03
N PRO A 293 25.83 -7.99 31.19
CA PRO A 293 25.65 -9.44 31.22
C PRO A 293 24.28 -9.88 30.71
N LYS A 294 23.22 -9.10 30.98
CA LYS A 294 21.85 -9.43 30.57
C LYS A 294 21.69 -9.33 29.05
N GLU A 295 22.28 -8.31 28.45
CA GLU A 295 22.22 -8.06 27.01
C GLU A 295 22.98 -9.14 26.25
N VAL A 296 24.18 -9.49 26.72
CA VAL A 296 24.99 -10.56 26.13
C VAL A 296 24.29 -11.92 26.26
N GLN A 297 23.74 -12.25 27.42
CA GLN A 297 22.96 -13.49 27.62
C GLN A 297 21.73 -13.53 26.70
N SER A 298 21.04 -12.39 26.55
CA SER A 298 19.89 -12.28 25.66
C SER A 298 20.27 -12.51 24.18
N TRP A 299 21.47 -12.09 23.76
CA TRP A 299 21.97 -12.41 22.43
C TRP A 299 22.39 -13.87 22.31
N GLU A 300 23.05 -14.44 23.32
CA GLU A 300 23.48 -15.84 23.33
C GLU A 300 22.31 -16.80 23.14
N GLN A 301 21.21 -16.56 23.85
CA GLN A 301 19.97 -17.35 23.75
C GLN A 301 19.33 -17.24 22.36
N ASP A 302 19.31 -16.04 21.79
CA ASP A 302 18.62 -15.78 20.51
C ASP A 302 19.51 -16.00 19.28
N LEU A 303 20.84 -16.18 19.45
CA LEU A 303 21.81 -16.25 18.37
C LEU A 303 21.46 -17.29 17.30
N PRO A 304 21.01 -18.52 17.64
CA PRO A 304 20.63 -19.51 16.64
C PRO A 304 19.49 -19.05 15.72
N VAL A 305 18.51 -18.32 16.27
CA VAL A 305 17.32 -17.83 15.55
C VAL A 305 17.61 -16.51 14.84
N LEU A 306 18.52 -15.68 15.37
CA LEU A 306 18.97 -14.43 14.73
C LEU A 306 19.77 -14.70 13.44
N LEU A 307 20.49 -15.82 13.39
CA LEU A 307 21.35 -16.19 12.28
C LEU A 307 20.71 -17.18 11.28
N THR A 308 19.40 -17.44 11.37
CA THR A 308 18.70 -18.39 10.48
C THR A 308 18.86 -18.04 8.99
N PHE A 309 18.90 -16.76 8.63
CA PHE A 309 19.15 -16.29 7.26
C PHE A 309 20.46 -16.80 6.66
N MET A 310 21.43 -17.23 7.48
CA MET A 310 22.69 -17.80 6.97
C MET A 310 22.49 -19.15 6.28
N LYS A 311 21.35 -19.83 6.48
CA LYS A 311 20.96 -21.01 5.68
C LYS A 311 20.62 -20.66 4.22
N TYR A 312 20.36 -19.38 3.95
CA TYR A 312 19.89 -18.89 2.66
C TYR A 312 21.05 -18.36 1.80
N PRO A 313 20.86 -18.24 0.46
CA PRO A 313 21.87 -17.72 -0.47
C PRO A 313 22.42 -16.37 -0.03
N MET A 314 23.75 -16.17 -0.20
CA MET A 314 24.45 -14.98 0.26
C MET A 314 23.86 -13.69 -0.32
N ASP A 315 23.43 -13.72 -1.58
CA ASP A 315 22.90 -12.56 -2.31
C ASP A 315 21.64 -11.95 -1.67
N ILE A 316 20.80 -12.76 -1.02
CA ILE A 316 19.54 -12.30 -0.40
C ILE A 316 19.68 -11.94 1.07
N ARG A 317 20.77 -12.36 1.75
CA ARG A 317 20.95 -12.18 3.19
C ARG A 317 20.80 -10.73 3.62
N SER A 318 21.37 -9.80 2.85
CA SER A 318 21.29 -8.36 3.14
C SER A 318 19.85 -7.82 3.15
N GLY A 319 18.99 -8.32 2.28
CA GLY A 319 17.56 -7.98 2.28
C GLY A 319 16.83 -8.53 3.51
N ILE A 320 17.30 -9.65 4.06
CA ILE A 320 16.71 -10.32 5.23
C ILE A 320 17.13 -9.61 6.53
N TYR A 321 18.43 -9.54 6.84
CA TYR A 321 18.88 -9.06 8.15
C TYR A 321 18.75 -7.54 8.35
N THR A 322 18.62 -6.75 7.29
CA THR A 322 18.47 -5.28 7.43
C THR A 322 17.03 -4.84 7.64
N THR A 323 16.03 -5.69 7.36
CA THR A 323 14.58 -5.39 7.43
C THR A 323 14.15 -4.04 6.83
N ASN A 324 14.99 -3.43 5.98
CA ASN A 324 14.79 -2.08 5.47
C ASN A 324 13.49 -1.93 4.68
N TRP A 325 13.04 -3.00 4.03
CA TRP A 325 11.83 -2.99 3.22
C TRP A 325 10.57 -2.80 4.08
N ILE A 326 10.44 -3.52 5.19
CA ILE A 326 9.27 -3.39 6.07
C ILE A 326 9.36 -2.12 6.93
N GLU A 327 10.55 -1.77 7.42
CA GLU A 327 10.74 -0.53 8.17
C GLU A 327 10.44 0.72 7.34
N ARG A 328 10.85 0.73 6.05
CA ARG A 328 10.52 1.81 5.12
C ARG A 328 9.01 1.87 4.86
N THR A 329 8.34 0.73 4.76
CA THR A 329 6.88 0.67 4.59
C THR A 329 6.16 1.29 5.78
N ILE A 330 6.53 0.89 6.99
CA ILE A 330 6.00 1.48 8.22
C ILE A 330 6.32 2.97 8.32
N LYS A 331 7.51 3.40 7.89
CA LYS A 331 7.87 4.82 7.85
C LYS A 331 6.95 5.61 6.91
N GLU A 332 6.62 5.08 5.74
CA GLU A 332 5.67 5.72 4.82
C GLU A 332 4.26 5.77 5.42
N PHE A 333 3.77 4.70 6.06
CA PHE A 333 2.49 4.73 6.78
C PHE A 333 2.46 5.81 7.87
N ARG A 334 3.50 5.86 8.71
CA ARG A 334 3.63 6.91 9.75
C ARG A 334 3.63 8.30 9.14
N LYS A 335 4.31 8.51 8.01
CA LYS A 335 4.36 9.79 7.30
C LYS A 335 2.97 10.23 6.83
N ARG A 336 2.13 9.31 6.34
CA ARG A 336 0.77 9.61 5.87
C ARG A 336 -0.22 9.89 7.00
N VAL A 337 -0.09 9.20 8.12
CA VAL A 337 -1.01 9.36 9.26
C VAL A 337 -0.62 10.57 10.14
N LYS A 338 0.66 10.95 10.18
CA LYS A 338 1.18 12.01 11.08
C LYS A 338 0.44 13.36 11.00
N PRO A 339 0.09 13.92 9.82
CA PRO A 339 -0.59 15.21 9.73
C PRO A 339 -1.98 15.23 10.40
N MET A 340 -2.61 14.07 10.55
CA MET A 340 -3.99 13.96 11.02
C MET A 340 -4.10 13.95 12.55
N ASN A 341 -2.99 13.79 13.28
CA ASN A 341 -2.89 13.63 14.75
C ASN A 341 -3.64 12.41 15.32
N SER A 342 -4.94 12.29 15.06
CA SER A 342 -5.82 11.17 15.38
C SER A 342 -6.80 10.92 14.24
N LEU A 343 -6.99 9.67 13.87
CA LEU A 343 -7.96 9.27 12.84
C LEU A 343 -9.37 9.21 13.43
N PRO A 344 -10.41 9.57 12.68
CA PRO A 344 -11.78 9.66 13.18
C PRO A 344 -12.40 8.29 13.51
N ASP A 345 -12.00 7.24 12.80
CA ASP A 345 -12.45 5.87 12.97
C ASP A 345 -11.46 4.89 12.29
N ILE A 346 -11.70 3.58 12.44
CA ILE A 346 -10.88 2.53 11.84
C ILE A 346 -10.96 2.54 10.31
N LYS A 347 -12.14 2.79 9.73
CA LYS A 347 -12.31 2.77 8.27
C LYS A 347 -11.47 3.86 7.61
N ALA A 348 -11.37 5.04 8.21
CA ALA A 348 -10.50 6.11 7.76
C ALA A 348 -9.02 5.69 7.82
N ALA A 349 -8.61 4.96 8.88
CA ALA A 349 -7.27 4.40 8.97
C ALA A 349 -7.00 3.42 7.83
N GLU A 350 -7.91 2.47 7.61
CA GLU A 350 -7.80 1.45 6.56
C GLU A 350 -7.73 2.07 5.17
N LYS A 351 -8.55 3.08 4.87
CA LYS A 351 -8.51 3.81 3.59
C LYS A 351 -7.12 4.40 3.32
N ILE A 352 -6.53 5.11 4.27
CA ILE A 352 -5.21 5.73 4.10
C ILE A 352 -4.11 4.68 3.93
N LEU A 353 -4.15 3.63 4.76
CA LEU A 353 -3.17 2.55 4.71
C LEU A 353 -3.25 1.79 3.39
N TYR A 354 -4.46 1.36 2.99
CA TYR A 354 -4.69 0.66 1.73
C TYR A 354 -4.22 1.46 0.52
N LEU A 355 -4.57 2.74 0.47
CA LEU A 355 -4.15 3.61 -0.62
C LEU A 355 -2.62 3.74 -0.70
N THR A 356 -1.95 3.75 0.45
CA THR A 356 -0.48 3.70 0.50
C THR A 356 0.06 2.34 0.05
N VAL A 357 -0.57 1.25 0.51
CA VAL A 357 -0.24 -0.13 0.11
C VAL A 357 -0.34 -0.32 -1.40
N LYS A 358 -1.47 0.08 -2.01
CA LYS A 358 -1.73 0.00 -3.45
C LYS A 358 -0.62 0.71 -4.24
N SER A 359 -0.35 1.98 -3.90
CA SER A 359 0.72 2.75 -4.53
C SER A 359 2.11 2.10 -4.41
N MET A 360 2.41 1.48 -3.26
CA MET A 360 3.69 0.82 -3.02
C MET A 360 3.80 -0.48 -3.81
N ASN A 361 2.77 -1.33 -3.78
CA ASN A 361 2.71 -2.57 -4.54
C ASN A 361 2.79 -2.31 -6.05
N ASP A 362 2.06 -1.31 -6.57
CA ASP A 362 2.12 -0.92 -7.99
C ASP A 362 3.53 -0.54 -8.41
N LYS A 363 4.25 0.19 -7.56
CA LYS A 363 5.65 0.59 -7.81
C LYS A 363 6.62 -0.59 -7.77
N TRP A 364 6.31 -1.64 -7.02
CA TRP A 364 7.16 -2.81 -6.85
C TRP A 364 6.85 -3.93 -7.84
N SER A 365 5.64 -3.97 -8.41
CA SER A 365 5.16 -5.02 -9.30
C SER A 365 6.14 -5.38 -10.42
N THR A 366 6.83 -4.38 -10.98
CA THR A 366 7.77 -4.54 -12.09
C THR A 366 9.22 -4.80 -11.65
N ARG A 367 9.51 -4.87 -10.34
CA ARG A 367 10.88 -4.91 -9.81
C ARG A 367 11.14 -6.19 -9.03
N ILE A 368 12.22 -6.88 -9.41
CA ILE A 368 12.76 -7.99 -8.62
C ILE A 368 13.62 -7.43 -7.49
N SER A 369 13.47 -7.99 -6.30
CA SER A 369 14.24 -7.62 -5.11
C SER A 369 15.71 -8.00 -5.27
N ALA A 370 16.61 -7.15 -4.78
CA ALA A 370 18.05 -7.36 -4.92
C ALA A 370 18.49 -8.74 -4.38
N GLY A 371 19.30 -9.46 -5.17
CA GLY A 371 19.80 -10.80 -4.85
C GLY A 371 18.85 -11.95 -5.19
N PHE A 372 17.53 -11.70 -5.28
CA PHE A 372 16.55 -12.76 -5.53
C PHE A 372 16.59 -13.29 -6.96
N ALA A 373 16.89 -12.43 -7.94
CA ALA A 373 17.08 -12.86 -9.33
C ALA A 373 18.24 -13.88 -9.45
N GLN A 374 19.37 -13.60 -8.78
CA GLN A 374 20.55 -14.46 -8.77
C GLN A 374 20.29 -15.78 -8.02
N SER A 375 19.44 -15.72 -6.99
CA SER A 375 19.15 -16.85 -6.10
C SER A 375 17.97 -17.72 -6.54
N LYS A 376 17.30 -17.41 -7.67
CA LYS A 376 16.04 -18.03 -8.08
C LYS A 376 16.10 -19.55 -8.13
N SER A 377 17.09 -20.12 -8.84
CA SER A 377 17.25 -21.57 -8.97
C SER A 377 17.38 -22.26 -7.61
N LYS A 378 18.24 -21.71 -6.75
CA LYS A 378 18.47 -22.24 -5.40
C LYS A 378 17.24 -22.11 -4.50
N LEU A 379 16.47 -21.03 -4.62
CA LEU A 379 15.21 -20.89 -3.88
C LEU A 379 14.16 -21.91 -4.34
N GLN A 380 14.08 -22.21 -5.64
CA GLN A 380 13.19 -23.24 -6.18
C GLN A 380 13.57 -24.64 -5.70
N GLU A 381 14.87 -24.94 -5.65
CA GLU A 381 15.40 -26.17 -5.06
C GLU A 381 15.00 -26.27 -3.57
N MET A 382 15.23 -25.21 -2.78
CA MET A 382 14.84 -25.16 -1.37
C MET A 382 13.32 -25.35 -1.16
N PHE A 383 12.47 -24.82 -2.03
CA PHE A 383 11.03 -25.09 -1.96
C PHE A 383 10.70 -26.54 -2.25
N THR A 384 11.34 -27.11 -3.28
CA THR A 384 11.15 -28.50 -3.69
C THR A 384 11.57 -29.45 -2.57
N GLU A 385 12.76 -29.28 -2.00
CA GLU A 385 13.26 -30.12 -0.90
C GLU A 385 12.40 -30.05 0.37
N ARG A 386 11.74 -28.92 0.61
CA ARG A 386 10.98 -28.68 1.84
C ARG A 386 9.53 -29.12 1.71
N TYR A 387 8.92 -28.89 0.55
CA TYR A 387 7.48 -29.00 0.35
C TYR A 387 7.05 -30.14 -0.57
N ASN A 388 7.93 -30.67 -1.42
CA ASN A 388 7.74 -31.94 -2.12
C ASN A 388 8.37 -33.07 -1.30
#